data_AF-A0AAV2Z970-F1
#
_entry.id   AF-A0AAV2Z970-F1
#
_cell.length_a   1.000
_cell.length_b   1.000
_cell.length_c   1.000
_cell.angle_alpha   90.00
_cell.angle_beta   90.00
_cell.angle_gamma   90.00
#
_symmetry.space_group_name_H-M   'P 1'
#
loop_
_entity.id
_entity.type
_entity.pdbx_description
1 polymer ?
#
loop_
_entity_poly.entity_id
_entity_poly.type
_entity_poly.pdbx_seq_one_letter_code
_entity_poly.pdbx_strand_id
1 'polypeptide(L)'
;MSRSEQTATETAMASSMGRREQAEYERREIAQHVEEEHFARVGSLRTHSSYLPPAHKNQSEHLRLAQRSVDVGPYSSDAGCCGWMLLISLLRGWQAVYGIHQRYELRRKIENVSFALAMASIGLIFADNEYVSSDDGEWALRIVNCVISVLLILLVLWRFVVNRDILIKRNVLPPHESVWRSPKLVFNLLLELLVCGVVVPPGVHGTFEVWEWKFYVLEDTRACPAPYTEFDGSCYLRYAHRYEVIGLVALLRLYMVPRLILNLSDFTNYRTAYLGTLYHVDTGSSLFALKCFLRTHQFRLLAGAFLSTLVITGYAVSIVESPIDPELASLWNSLWLVVLAMSTVGYGDLYPETFAGQTLLVLGGMLAGILLFSVWNATISNFLGLEEKDWRFLHLLRHQRHQQTVKHASARSIQVAWKLYHAKQTGLDKARPRKFKQLHQALFKRTSEQRILRRHSVGEYSSLFTEAHSCQDQLMVHLRQSHQMSIKRLVDMEKRLDQLLSQLSAAA
;
A
#
# COMPACT_ATOMS: atom_id res chain seq x y z
N MET A 1 -44.03 2.05 49.08
CA MET A 1 -43.43 1.68 47.78
C MET A 1 -41.93 1.68 47.93
N SER A 2 -41.45 0.66 48.64
CA SER A 2 -40.29 0.74 49.50
C SER A 2 -39.50 -0.54 49.37
N ARG A 3 -38.17 -0.39 49.30
CA ARG A 3 -37.16 -1.44 49.39
C ARG A 3 -37.02 -2.39 48.19
N SER A 4 -38.08 -2.77 47.48
CA SER A 4 -37.98 -3.64 46.29
C SER A 4 -37.42 -2.94 45.05
N GLU A 5 -37.76 -1.67 44.83
CA GLU A 5 -37.25 -0.89 43.67
C GLU A 5 -35.79 -0.45 43.86
N GLN A 6 -35.34 -0.28 45.09
CA GLN A 6 -33.93 0.04 45.39
C GLN A 6 -33.01 -1.17 45.23
N THR A 7 -33.45 -2.37 45.62
CA THR A 7 -32.67 -3.59 45.36
C THR A 7 -32.66 -3.98 43.88
N ALA A 8 -33.73 -3.70 43.14
CA ALA A 8 -33.78 -3.91 41.68
C ALA A 8 -32.86 -2.96 40.90
N THR A 9 -32.74 -1.70 41.34
CA THR A 9 -31.84 -0.72 40.71
C THR A 9 -30.37 -0.97 41.06
N GLU A 10 -30.05 -1.45 42.26
CA GLU A 10 -28.69 -1.85 42.64
C GLU A 10 -28.23 -3.12 41.91
N THR A 11 -29.12 -4.11 41.73
CA THR A 11 -28.81 -5.32 40.94
C THR A 11 -28.69 -5.03 39.44
N ALA A 12 -29.49 -4.11 38.90
CA ALA A 12 -29.34 -3.64 37.52
C ALA A 12 -28.02 -2.87 37.30
N MET A 13 -27.60 -2.04 38.27
CA MET A 13 -26.31 -1.34 38.22
C MET A 13 -25.13 -2.30 38.32
N ALA A 14 -25.17 -3.29 39.21
CA ALA A 14 -24.13 -4.32 39.33
C ALA A 14 -24.00 -5.18 38.05
N SER A 15 -25.13 -5.55 37.44
CA SER A 15 -25.19 -6.23 36.15
C SER A 15 -24.58 -5.37 35.01
N SER A 16 -24.85 -4.06 35.00
CA SER A 16 -24.27 -3.14 34.01
C SER A 16 -22.77 -2.90 34.19
N MET A 17 -22.27 -2.91 35.44
CA MET A 17 -20.83 -2.82 35.72
C MET A 17 -20.12 -4.11 35.32
N GLY A 18 -20.70 -5.28 35.61
CA GLY A 18 -20.18 -6.57 35.14
C GLY A 18 -20.08 -6.64 33.62
N ARG A 19 -21.13 -6.21 32.89
CA ARG A 19 -21.08 -6.15 31.41
C ARG A 19 -20.04 -5.16 30.88
N ARG A 20 -19.78 -4.05 31.57
CA ARG A 20 -18.75 -3.09 31.17
C ARG A 20 -17.34 -3.65 31.38
N GLU A 21 -17.10 -4.31 32.51
CA GLU A 21 -15.83 -4.98 32.77
C GLU A 21 -15.58 -6.14 31.80
N GLN A 22 -16.63 -6.89 31.45
CA GLN A 22 -16.54 -7.99 30.49
C GLN A 22 -16.31 -7.49 29.06
N ALA A 23 -16.94 -6.39 28.65
CA ALA A 23 -16.66 -5.74 27.37
C ALA A 23 -15.27 -5.09 27.31
N GLU A 24 -14.73 -4.60 28.42
CA GLU A 24 -13.34 -4.12 28.49
C GLU A 24 -12.33 -5.27 28.45
N TYR A 25 -12.66 -6.43 29.02
CA TYR A 25 -11.86 -7.65 28.93
C TYR A 25 -11.80 -8.16 27.49
N GLU A 26 -12.95 -8.32 26.82
CA GLU A 26 -13.02 -8.74 25.40
C GLU A 26 -12.27 -7.77 24.48
N ARG A 27 -12.35 -6.45 24.72
CA ARG A 27 -11.56 -5.46 23.94
C ARG A 27 -10.05 -5.61 24.13
N ARG A 28 -9.59 -6.03 25.31
CA ARG A 28 -8.16 -6.26 25.58
C ARG A 28 -7.67 -7.53 24.91
N GLU A 29 -8.48 -8.59 24.91
CA GLU A 29 -8.17 -9.86 24.27
C GLU A 29 -8.10 -9.72 22.74
N ILE A 30 -9.04 -8.97 22.14
CA ILE A 30 -9.01 -8.62 20.71
C ILE A 30 -7.78 -7.76 20.39
N ALA A 31 -7.42 -6.80 21.24
CA ALA A 31 -6.24 -5.96 21.01
C ALA A 31 -4.93 -6.78 21.04
N GLN A 32 -4.80 -7.74 21.95
CA GLN A 32 -3.65 -8.63 22.04
C GLN A 32 -3.55 -9.57 20.82
N HIS A 33 -4.66 -10.14 20.37
CA HIS A 33 -4.66 -10.97 19.16
C HIS A 33 -4.33 -10.19 17.88
N VAL A 34 -4.79 -8.94 17.77
CA VAL A 34 -4.42 -8.07 16.64
C VAL A 34 -2.92 -7.75 16.66
N GLU A 35 -2.33 -7.56 17.83
CA GLU A 35 -0.89 -7.31 17.98
C GLU A 35 -0.05 -8.54 17.59
N GLU A 36 -0.46 -9.74 18.03
CA GLU A 36 0.19 -11.01 17.67
C GLU A 36 0.12 -11.31 16.17
N GLU A 37 -1.03 -11.09 15.52
CA GLU A 37 -1.15 -11.22 14.06
C GLU A 37 -0.28 -10.22 13.31
N HIS A 38 -0.16 -8.98 13.82
CA HIS A 38 0.66 -7.95 13.21
C HIS A 38 2.16 -8.31 13.29
N PHE A 39 2.61 -8.93 14.39
CA PHE A 39 3.96 -9.46 14.53
C PHE A 39 4.21 -10.70 13.65
N ALA A 40 3.24 -11.61 13.52
CA ALA A 40 3.35 -12.79 12.66
C ALA A 40 3.47 -12.42 11.17
N ARG A 41 2.75 -11.39 10.70
CA ARG A 41 2.85 -10.89 9.31
C ARG A 41 4.15 -10.16 9.01
N VAL A 42 4.72 -9.44 9.98
CA VAL A 42 6.01 -8.76 9.81
C VAL A 42 7.17 -9.76 9.82
N GLY A 43 7.02 -10.90 10.52
CA GLY A 43 8.00 -11.99 10.54
C GLY A 43 8.03 -12.88 9.29
N SER A 44 6.88 -13.16 8.66
CA SER A 44 6.80 -14.14 7.55
C SER A 44 7.18 -13.59 6.17
N LEU A 45 7.28 -12.26 5.99
CA LEU A 45 7.69 -11.64 4.73
C LEU A 45 9.19 -11.75 4.40
N ARG A 46 9.98 -12.44 5.24
CA ARG A 46 11.45 -12.55 5.08
C ARG A 46 11.95 -13.86 4.46
N THR A 47 11.10 -14.82 4.13
CA THR A 47 11.55 -16.20 3.83
C THR A 47 11.15 -16.76 2.46
N HIS A 48 10.89 -15.93 1.45
CA HIS A 48 10.82 -16.42 0.07
C HIS A 48 11.43 -15.44 -0.94
N SER A 49 12.75 -15.52 -1.10
CA SER A 49 13.42 -15.08 -2.33
C SER A 49 14.42 -16.15 -2.76
N SER A 50 13.89 -17.23 -3.32
CA SER A 50 14.64 -18.26 -4.00
C SER A 50 14.80 -17.87 -5.47
N TYR A 51 15.72 -16.95 -5.78
CA TYR A 51 16.38 -16.83 -7.08
C TYR A 51 17.65 -15.98 -6.91
N LEU A 52 18.73 -16.64 -6.48
CA LEU A 52 20.08 -16.08 -6.42
C LEU A 52 20.84 -16.46 -7.70
N PRO A 53 21.27 -15.50 -8.54
CA PRO A 53 22.40 -15.71 -9.43
C PRO A 53 23.72 -15.42 -8.66
N PRO A 54 24.83 -16.08 -9.03
CA PRO A 54 26.09 -15.97 -8.31
C PRO A 54 26.67 -14.56 -8.40
N ALA A 55 27.15 -14.04 -7.27
CA ALA A 55 27.81 -12.75 -7.16
C ALA A 55 29.07 -12.71 -8.04
N HIS A 56 29.08 -11.82 -9.05
CA HIS A 56 30.26 -11.57 -9.87
C HIS A 56 31.32 -10.82 -9.04
N LYS A 57 32.44 -11.51 -8.79
CA LYS A 57 33.66 -11.01 -8.12
C LYS A 57 34.32 -9.79 -8.80
N ASN A 58 34.01 -9.51 -10.06
CA ASN A 58 34.81 -8.61 -10.91
C ASN A 58 34.48 -7.11 -10.76
N GLN A 59 33.34 -6.73 -10.17
CA GLN A 59 33.00 -5.31 -10.01
C GLN A 59 33.77 -4.65 -8.84
N SER A 60 34.25 -5.47 -7.90
CA SER A 60 35.08 -5.03 -6.78
C SER A 60 36.53 -4.73 -7.17
N GLU A 61 37.03 -5.30 -8.27
CA GLU A 61 38.39 -5.04 -8.76
C GLU A 61 38.51 -3.67 -9.44
N HIS A 62 37.52 -3.26 -10.23
CA HIS A 62 37.55 -1.93 -10.86
C HIS A 62 37.41 -0.79 -9.84
N LEU A 63 36.62 -0.98 -8.77
CA LEU A 63 36.53 -0.02 -7.66
C LEU A 63 37.81 -0.02 -6.79
N ARG A 64 38.42 -1.19 -6.52
CA ARG A 64 39.71 -1.26 -5.82
C ARG A 64 40.87 -0.68 -6.64
N LEU A 65 40.82 -0.79 -7.97
CA LEU A 65 41.79 -0.15 -8.87
C LEU A 65 41.59 1.37 -8.93
N ALA A 66 40.35 1.85 -8.91
CA ALA A 66 40.04 3.29 -8.84
C ALA A 66 40.39 3.90 -7.46
N GLN A 67 40.29 3.13 -6.38
CA GLN A 67 40.69 3.56 -5.03
C GLN A 67 42.21 3.52 -4.85
N ARG A 68 42.90 2.51 -5.41
CA ARG A 68 44.37 2.47 -5.45
C ARG A 68 45.01 3.59 -6.27
N SER A 69 44.31 4.16 -7.26
CA SER A 69 44.83 5.31 -8.02
C SER A 69 44.76 6.65 -7.27
N VAL A 70 44.08 6.72 -6.13
CA VAL A 70 43.98 7.96 -5.31
C VAL A 70 45.06 8.01 -4.22
N ASP A 71 45.66 6.88 -3.84
CA ASP A 71 46.62 6.78 -2.72
C ASP A 71 48.11 6.87 -3.14
N VAL A 72 48.43 7.25 -4.38
CA VAL A 72 49.83 7.40 -4.82
C VAL A 72 50.26 8.86 -4.64
N GLY A 73 51.09 9.12 -3.63
CA GLY A 73 51.68 10.43 -3.35
C GLY A 73 52.53 10.99 -4.50
N PRO A 74 52.71 12.33 -4.58
CA PRO A 74 53.20 12.98 -5.78
C PRO A 74 54.72 13.06 -5.77
N TYR A 75 55.43 12.07 -6.32
CA TYR A 75 56.83 12.23 -6.74
C TYR A 75 57.17 11.23 -7.86
N SER A 76 56.78 11.55 -9.09
CA SER A 76 57.52 11.15 -10.30
C SER A 76 57.10 12.01 -11.49
N SER A 77 58.12 12.43 -12.24
CA SER A 77 58.11 13.44 -13.29
C SER A 77 57.61 12.93 -14.65
N ASP A 78 56.47 12.21 -14.68
CA ASP A 78 55.78 11.74 -15.90
C ASP A 78 54.29 12.19 -15.91
N ALA A 79 54.00 13.36 -15.32
CA ALA A 79 52.64 13.85 -15.08
C ALA A 79 51.86 14.27 -16.34
N GLY A 80 52.54 14.52 -17.47
CA GLY A 80 51.91 15.01 -18.70
C GLY A 80 51.04 13.95 -19.39
N CYS A 81 51.51 12.72 -19.51
CA CYS A 81 50.79 11.66 -20.22
C CYS A 81 49.70 11.01 -19.35
N CYS A 82 49.94 10.91 -18.04
CA CYS A 82 49.02 10.30 -17.08
C CYS A 82 47.78 11.17 -16.81
N GLY A 83 47.95 12.51 -16.75
CA GLY A 83 46.84 13.45 -16.61
C GLY A 83 45.90 13.45 -17.82
N TRP A 84 46.44 13.39 -19.04
CA TRP A 84 45.64 13.29 -20.27
C TRP A 84 44.89 11.95 -20.37
N MET A 85 45.52 10.83 -19.98
CA MET A 85 44.85 9.53 -19.94
C MET A 85 43.72 9.47 -18.89
N LEU A 86 43.90 10.10 -17.73
CA LEU A 86 42.85 10.25 -16.72
C LEU A 86 41.71 11.17 -17.21
N LEU A 87 42.03 12.26 -17.90
CA LEU A 87 41.02 13.15 -18.49
C LEU A 87 40.19 12.42 -19.56
N ILE A 88 40.84 11.66 -20.44
CA ILE A 88 40.17 10.87 -21.49
C ILE A 88 39.30 9.77 -20.88
N SER A 89 39.75 9.09 -19.82
CA SER A 89 38.97 8.04 -19.15
C SER A 89 37.77 8.63 -18.40
N LEU A 90 37.93 9.78 -17.74
CA LEU A 90 36.83 10.52 -17.11
C LEU A 90 35.81 11.03 -18.13
N LEU A 91 36.26 11.59 -19.25
CA LEU A 91 35.38 12.03 -20.35
C LEU A 91 34.61 10.86 -20.95
N ARG A 92 35.25 9.71 -21.17
CA ARG A 92 34.57 8.48 -21.62
C ARG A 92 33.55 7.98 -20.60
N GLY A 93 33.88 8.02 -19.31
CA GLY A 93 32.95 7.69 -18.23
C GLY A 93 31.73 8.62 -18.20
N TRP A 94 31.94 9.92 -18.31
CA TRP A 94 30.88 10.92 -18.38
C TRP A 94 29.98 10.73 -19.60
N GLN A 95 30.55 10.49 -20.78
CA GLN A 95 29.79 10.20 -21.99
C GLN A 95 28.97 8.91 -21.86
N ALA A 96 29.51 7.87 -21.22
CA ALA A 96 28.79 6.62 -20.99
C ALA A 96 27.59 6.81 -20.05
N VAL A 97 27.76 7.56 -18.95
CA VAL A 97 26.68 7.87 -18.00
C VAL A 97 25.60 8.74 -18.64
N TYR A 98 25.99 9.80 -19.35
CA TYR A 98 25.06 10.66 -20.08
C TYR A 98 24.26 9.87 -21.12
N GLY A 99 24.94 8.98 -21.86
CA GLY A 99 24.30 8.09 -22.84
C GLY A 99 23.39 7.02 -22.25
N ILE A 100 23.48 6.73 -20.94
CA ILE A 100 22.50 5.89 -20.22
C ILE A 100 21.29 6.73 -19.85
N HIS A 101 21.51 7.91 -19.25
CA HIS A 101 20.44 8.84 -18.86
C HIS A 101 19.53 9.17 -20.04
N GLN A 102 20.10 9.52 -21.20
CA GLN A 102 19.32 9.83 -22.40
C GLN A 102 18.43 8.67 -22.88
N ARG A 103 18.88 7.41 -22.70
CA ARG A 103 18.09 6.22 -23.08
C ARG A 103 16.93 5.97 -22.11
N TYR A 104 17.12 6.24 -20.82
CA TYR A 104 16.03 6.20 -19.84
C TYR A 104 14.96 7.26 -20.15
N GLU A 105 15.37 8.49 -20.48
CA GLU A 105 14.45 9.55 -20.91
C GLU A 105 13.72 9.19 -22.21
N LEU A 106 14.44 8.62 -23.19
CA LEU A 106 13.84 8.15 -24.43
C LEU A 106 12.80 7.06 -24.17
N ARG A 107 13.13 6.06 -23.34
CA ARG A 107 12.19 5.00 -22.94
C ARG A 107 10.94 5.58 -22.29
N ARG A 108 11.09 6.52 -21.35
CA ARG A 108 9.98 7.20 -20.66
C ARG A 108 9.06 7.92 -21.65
N LYS A 109 9.64 8.63 -22.63
CA LYS A 109 8.87 9.30 -23.70
C LYS A 109 8.11 8.30 -24.57
N ILE A 110 8.76 7.23 -25.01
CA ILE A 110 8.13 6.16 -25.81
C ILE A 110 6.95 5.55 -25.04
N GLU A 111 7.15 5.22 -23.77
CA GLU A 111 6.09 4.64 -22.94
C GLU A 111 4.92 5.59 -22.74
N ASN A 112 5.15 6.88 -22.48
CA ASN A 112 4.09 7.88 -22.35
C ASN A 112 3.31 8.08 -23.66
N VAL A 113 4.00 8.13 -24.81
CA VAL A 113 3.35 8.23 -26.12
C VAL A 113 2.53 6.97 -26.42
N SER A 114 3.08 5.78 -26.13
CA SER A 114 2.35 4.52 -26.31
C SER A 114 1.09 4.46 -25.44
N PHE A 115 1.15 4.94 -24.20
CA PHE A 115 -0.02 5.05 -23.33
C PHE A 115 -1.07 6.01 -23.91
N ALA A 116 -0.67 7.20 -24.35
CA ALA A 116 -1.59 8.18 -24.92
C ALA A 116 -2.31 7.63 -26.16
N LEU A 117 -1.59 6.94 -27.04
CA LEU A 117 -2.16 6.28 -28.22
C LEU A 117 -3.09 5.11 -27.85
N ALA A 118 -2.75 4.33 -26.84
CA ALA A 118 -3.61 3.26 -26.35
C ALA A 118 -4.94 3.80 -25.79
N MET A 119 -4.89 4.88 -25.00
CA MET A 119 -6.10 5.52 -24.47
C MET A 119 -6.94 6.19 -25.56
N ALA A 120 -6.29 6.86 -26.53
CA ALA A 120 -6.98 7.43 -27.68
C ALA A 120 -7.68 6.34 -28.50
N SER A 121 -7.04 5.20 -28.71
CA SER A 121 -7.62 4.05 -29.42
C SER A 121 -8.82 3.45 -28.67
N ILE A 122 -8.75 3.30 -27.34
CA ILE A 122 -9.91 2.87 -26.53
C ILE A 122 -11.05 3.88 -26.66
N GLY A 123 -10.75 5.18 -26.60
CA GLY A 123 -11.75 6.24 -26.78
C GLY A 123 -12.42 6.20 -28.16
N LEU A 124 -11.65 5.93 -29.22
CA LEU A 124 -12.18 5.76 -30.58
C LEU A 124 -13.09 4.53 -30.69
N ILE A 125 -12.79 3.43 -29.98
CA ILE A 125 -13.64 2.24 -29.94
C ILE A 125 -14.99 2.57 -29.27
N PHE A 126 -14.98 3.33 -28.18
CA PHE A 126 -16.22 3.78 -27.56
C PHE A 126 -17.00 4.73 -28.48
N ALA A 127 -16.30 5.64 -29.17
CA ALA A 127 -16.94 6.54 -30.13
C ALA A 127 -17.57 5.80 -31.32
N ASP A 128 -16.92 4.75 -31.83
CA ASP A 128 -17.42 3.89 -32.92
C ASP A 128 -18.70 3.14 -32.50
N ASN A 129 -18.84 2.76 -31.22
CA ASN A 129 -20.01 2.06 -30.72
C ASN A 129 -21.19 2.98 -30.34
N GLU A 130 -20.93 4.23 -29.93
CA GLU A 130 -21.96 5.11 -29.34
C GLU A 130 -22.41 6.27 -30.26
N TYR A 131 -21.49 6.93 -30.98
CA TYR A 131 -21.78 8.24 -31.60
C TYR A 131 -21.90 8.22 -33.12
N VAL A 132 -21.35 7.22 -33.79
CA VAL A 132 -21.29 7.20 -35.25
C VAL A 132 -22.23 6.16 -35.80
N SER A 133 -23.30 6.64 -36.44
CA SER A 133 -24.26 5.79 -37.17
C SER A 133 -24.18 6.00 -38.69
N SER A 134 -23.19 6.76 -39.16
CA SER A 134 -22.98 7.03 -40.59
C SER A 134 -21.83 6.16 -41.11
N ASP A 135 -22.09 5.39 -42.16
CA ASP A 135 -21.15 4.42 -42.75
C ASP A 135 -19.77 5.04 -43.09
N ASP A 136 -19.74 6.25 -43.66
CA ASP A 136 -18.50 6.96 -44.00
C ASP A 136 -17.70 7.35 -42.76
N GLY A 137 -18.40 7.69 -41.68
CA GLY A 137 -17.80 8.05 -40.38
C GLY A 137 -17.19 6.83 -39.68
N GLU A 138 -17.90 5.69 -39.68
CA GLU A 138 -17.41 4.43 -39.10
C GLU A 138 -16.14 3.98 -39.82
N TRP A 139 -16.16 4.03 -41.16
CA TRP A 139 -15.00 3.66 -41.98
C TRP A 139 -13.78 4.55 -41.68
N ALA A 140 -13.97 5.86 -41.59
CA ALA A 140 -12.91 6.80 -41.27
C ALA A 140 -12.33 6.58 -39.86
N LEU A 141 -13.19 6.39 -38.85
CA LEU A 141 -12.76 6.12 -37.47
C LEU A 141 -11.95 4.82 -37.37
N ARG A 142 -12.37 3.77 -38.07
CA ARG A 142 -11.67 2.47 -38.07
C ARG A 142 -10.30 2.55 -38.75
N ILE A 143 -10.15 3.33 -39.81
CA ILE A 143 -8.84 3.60 -40.42
C ILE A 143 -7.93 4.31 -39.42
N VAL A 144 -8.42 5.37 -38.77
CA VAL A 144 -7.64 6.10 -37.77
C VAL A 144 -7.24 5.17 -36.64
N ASN A 145 -8.15 4.34 -36.14
CA ASN A 145 -7.89 3.39 -35.07
C ASN A 145 -6.89 2.30 -35.48
N CYS A 146 -6.94 1.83 -36.72
CA CYS A 146 -5.95 0.90 -37.28
C CYS A 146 -4.57 1.54 -37.39
N VAL A 147 -4.47 2.77 -37.91
CA VAL A 147 -3.20 3.51 -38.00
C VAL A 147 -2.60 3.72 -36.60
N ILE A 148 -3.41 4.11 -35.62
CA ILE A 148 -2.98 4.26 -34.21
C ILE A 148 -2.49 2.92 -33.65
N SER A 149 -3.20 1.82 -33.93
CA SER A 149 -2.82 0.49 -33.44
C SER A 149 -1.51 -0.01 -34.08
N VAL A 150 -1.29 0.24 -35.38
CA VAL A 150 -0.01 -0.06 -36.06
C VAL A 150 1.12 0.78 -35.48
N LEU A 151 0.91 2.08 -35.26
CA LEU A 151 1.88 2.96 -34.62
C LEU A 151 2.21 2.48 -33.19
N LEU A 152 1.19 2.05 -32.43
CA LEU A 152 1.35 1.50 -31.09
C LEU A 152 2.23 0.24 -31.11
N ILE A 153 2.00 -0.68 -32.04
CA ILE A 153 2.83 -1.89 -32.24
C ILE A 153 4.29 -1.51 -32.52
N LEU A 154 4.53 -0.55 -33.43
CA LEU A 154 5.88 -0.07 -33.74
C LEU A 154 6.57 0.55 -32.51
N LEU A 155 5.84 1.32 -31.70
CA LEU A 155 6.37 1.89 -30.46
C LEU A 155 6.67 0.83 -29.40
N VAL A 156 5.85 -0.23 -29.29
CA VAL A 156 6.12 -1.37 -28.40
C VAL A 156 7.40 -2.11 -28.82
N LEU A 157 7.59 -2.34 -30.12
CA LEU A 157 8.82 -2.92 -30.66
C LEU A 157 10.02 -2.02 -30.40
N TRP A 158 9.89 -0.70 -30.61
CA TRP A 158 10.97 0.24 -30.31
C TRP A 158 11.30 0.26 -28.82
N ARG A 159 10.28 0.29 -27.94
CA ARG A 159 10.48 0.21 -26.49
C ARG A 159 11.27 -1.04 -26.11
N PHE A 160 10.96 -2.18 -26.72
CA PHE A 160 11.67 -3.43 -26.49
C PHE A 160 13.16 -3.31 -26.83
N VAL A 161 13.50 -2.73 -27.99
CA VAL A 161 14.88 -2.48 -28.40
C VAL A 161 15.61 -1.59 -27.39
N VAL A 162 15.02 -0.45 -27.00
CA VAL A 162 15.61 0.47 -26.02
C VAL A 162 15.80 -0.18 -24.66
N ASN A 163 14.83 -0.98 -24.20
CA ASN A 163 14.92 -1.67 -22.92
C ASN A 163 16.02 -2.73 -22.92
N ARG A 164 16.18 -3.49 -24.00
CA ARG A 164 17.29 -4.43 -24.17
C ARG A 164 18.64 -3.71 -24.12
N ASP A 165 18.72 -2.58 -24.81
CA ASP A 165 19.90 -1.72 -24.85
C ASP A 165 20.29 -1.17 -23.47
N ILE A 166 19.31 -0.86 -22.62
CA ILE A 166 19.55 -0.47 -21.22
C ILE A 166 20.08 -1.66 -20.41
N LEU A 167 19.54 -2.87 -20.60
CA LEU A 167 20.00 -4.08 -19.90
C LEU A 167 21.43 -4.48 -20.28
N ILE A 168 21.81 -4.32 -21.54
CA ILE A 168 23.18 -4.56 -22.01
C ILE A 168 24.14 -3.57 -21.37
N LYS A 169 23.82 -2.27 -21.37
CA LYS A 169 24.67 -1.24 -20.74
C LYS A 169 24.80 -1.39 -19.22
N ARG A 170 23.84 -2.04 -18.57
CA ARG A 170 23.90 -2.38 -17.14
C ARG A 170 24.67 -3.67 -16.85
N ASN A 171 25.26 -4.31 -17.87
CA ASN A 171 25.92 -5.62 -17.78
C ASN A 171 25.00 -6.72 -17.21
N VAL A 172 23.69 -6.59 -17.37
CA VAL A 172 22.72 -7.64 -16.98
C VAL A 172 22.58 -8.67 -18.10
N LEU A 173 22.68 -8.21 -19.36
CA LEU A 173 22.62 -9.05 -20.56
C LEU A 173 23.93 -8.91 -21.36
N PRO A 174 24.52 -10.00 -21.89
CA PRO A 174 25.68 -9.90 -22.75
C PRO A 174 25.34 -9.27 -24.13
N PRO A 175 26.26 -8.50 -24.73
CA PRO A 175 25.98 -7.68 -25.91
C PRO A 175 25.74 -8.47 -27.21
N HIS A 176 26.31 -9.68 -27.33
CA HIS A 176 26.27 -10.50 -28.55
C HIS A 176 25.25 -11.63 -28.50
N GLU A 177 24.38 -11.65 -27.50
CA GLU A 177 23.42 -12.73 -27.33
C GLU A 177 22.16 -12.50 -28.19
N SER A 178 21.72 -13.54 -28.90
CA SER A 178 20.49 -13.51 -29.69
C SER A 178 19.27 -13.31 -28.79
N VAL A 179 18.29 -12.51 -29.27
CA VAL A 179 17.06 -12.18 -28.53
C VAL A 179 16.30 -13.42 -28.00
N TRP A 180 16.34 -14.52 -28.76
CA TRP A 180 15.66 -15.79 -28.45
C TRP A 180 16.18 -16.50 -27.20
N ARG A 181 17.38 -16.17 -26.74
CA ARG A 181 18.00 -16.83 -25.57
C ARG A 181 17.40 -16.38 -24.24
N SER A 182 16.66 -15.27 -24.25
CA SER A 182 15.89 -14.77 -23.10
C SER A 182 14.38 -15.00 -23.29
N PRO A 183 13.86 -16.22 -23.02
CA PRO A 183 12.47 -16.58 -23.33
C PRO A 183 11.45 -15.72 -22.58
N LYS A 184 11.77 -15.27 -21.36
CA LYS A 184 10.91 -14.38 -20.57
C LYS A 184 10.65 -13.03 -21.24
N LEU A 185 11.71 -12.42 -21.83
CA LEU A 185 11.58 -11.13 -22.50
C LEU A 185 10.79 -11.26 -23.81
N VAL A 186 11.02 -12.34 -24.56
CA VAL A 186 10.32 -12.61 -25.81
C VAL A 186 8.84 -12.93 -25.55
N PHE A 187 8.54 -13.76 -24.55
CA PHE A 187 7.16 -14.07 -24.17
C PHE A 187 6.37 -12.81 -23.77
N ASN A 188 6.97 -11.94 -22.94
CA ASN A 188 6.34 -10.68 -22.56
C ASN A 188 6.10 -9.77 -23.77
N LEU A 189 7.05 -9.71 -24.72
CA LEU A 189 6.87 -8.96 -25.97
C LEU A 189 5.72 -9.54 -26.80
N LEU A 190 5.68 -10.85 -27.00
CA LEU A 190 4.62 -11.51 -27.78
C LEU A 190 3.23 -11.25 -27.19
N LEU A 191 3.11 -11.32 -25.86
CA LEU A 191 1.86 -11.01 -25.17
C LEU A 191 1.48 -9.53 -25.37
N GLU A 192 2.42 -8.59 -25.19
CA GLU A 192 2.14 -7.17 -25.42
C GLU A 192 1.75 -6.89 -26.87
N LEU A 193 2.39 -7.54 -27.85
CA LEU A 193 2.05 -7.43 -29.27
C LEU A 193 0.68 -8.01 -29.58
N LEU A 194 0.31 -9.15 -28.99
CA LEU A 194 -1.02 -9.74 -29.14
C LEU A 194 -2.10 -8.79 -28.62
N VAL A 195 -1.90 -8.23 -27.41
CA VAL A 195 -2.85 -7.28 -26.81
C VAL A 195 -2.97 -5.99 -27.63
N CYS A 196 -1.86 -5.46 -28.14
CA CYS A 196 -1.89 -4.26 -28.97
C CYS A 196 -2.42 -4.53 -30.39
N GLY A 197 -2.31 -5.77 -30.88
CA GLY A 197 -2.73 -6.19 -32.22
C GLY A 197 -4.23 -6.39 -32.39
N VAL A 198 -5.00 -6.48 -31.31
CA VAL A 198 -6.47 -6.57 -31.38
C VAL A 198 -7.04 -5.25 -31.92
N VAL A 199 -7.54 -5.26 -33.16
CA VAL A 199 -8.21 -4.13 -33.80
C VAL A 199 -9.24 -4.66 -34.80
N VAL A 200 -10.37 -3.96 -34.93
CA VAL A 200 -11.37 -4.24 -35.96
C VAL A 200 -10.97 -3.49 -37.24
N PRO A 201 -10.65 -4.18 -38.34
CA PRO A 201 -10.21 -3.53 -39.58
C PRO A 201 -11.37 -2.85 -40.33
N PRO A 202 -11.09 -1.78 -41.11
CA PRO A 202 -12.09 -1.12 -41.94
C PRO A 202 -12.61 -2.07 -43.02
N GLY A 203 -13.92 -2.03 -43.29
CA GLY A 203 -14.58 -2.89 -44.28
C GLY A 203 -15.20 -4.18 -43.72
N VAL A 204 -14.99 -4.47 -42.44
CA VAL A 204 -15.78 -5.49 -41.73
C VAL A 204 -17.08 -4.85 -41.27
N HIS A 205 -18.14 -5.10 -42.01
CA HIS A 205 -19.50 -4.66 -41.68
C HIS A 205 -20.38 -5.90 -41.57
N GLY A 206 -21.29 -5.88 -40.61
CA GLY A 206 -22.28 -6.94 -40.43
C GLY A 206 -22.51 -7.25 -38.96
N THR A 207 -23.40 -8.20 -38.76
CA THR A 207 -23.69 -8.75 -37.45
C THR A 207 -23.28 -10.22 -37.42
N PHE A 208 -22.87 -10.68 -36.26
CA PHE A 208 -22.73 -12.10 -35.96
C PHE A 208 -23.82 -12.48 -34.96
N GLU A 209 -24.50 -13.58 -35.26
CA GLU A 209 -25.51 -14.12 -34.35
C GLU A 209 -24.84 -14.98 -33.28
N VAL A 210 -25.24 -14.75 -32.03
CA VAL A 210 -24.80 -15.54 -30.88
C VAL A 210 -25.99 -16.31 -30.35
N TRP A 211 -25.76 -17.59 -30.06
CA TRP A 211 -26.73 -18.50 -29.47
C TRP A 211 -26.25 -18.88 -28.07
N GLU A 212 -26.85 -18.28 -27.05
CA GLU A 212 -26.50 -18.56 -25.66
C GLU A 212 -27.51 -19.52 -25.03
N TRP A 213 -27.03 -20.65 -24.52
CA TRP A 213 -27.88 -21.58 -23.75
C TRP A 213 -28.23 -20.99 -22.39
N LYS A 214 -29.50 -21.09 -21.96
CA LYS A 214 -29.95 -20.61 -20.64
C LYS A 214 -30.48 -21.73 -19.74
N PHE A 215 -31.51 -22.44 -20.17
CA PHE A 215 -32.15 -23.50 -19.37
C PHE A 215 -32.90 -24.52 -20.25
N TYR A 216 -33.21 -25.67 -19.69
CA TYR A 216 -34.02 -26.71 -20.36
C TYR A 216 -35.51 -26.39 -20.28
N VAL A 217 -36.27 -26.78 -21.31
CA VAL A 217 -37.73 -26.63 -21.31
C VAL A 217 -38.31 -27.44 -20.16
N LEU A 218 -39.04 -26.78 -19.26
CA LEU A 218 -39.75 -27.47 -18.18
C LEU A 218 -40.93 -28.26 -18.75
N GLU A 219 -41.13 -29.47 -18.24
CA GLU A 219 -42.10 -30.45 -18.73
C GLU A 219 -43.57 -29.95 -18.69
N ASP A 220 -43.87 -29.00 -17.80
CA ASP A 220 -45.17 -28.34 -17.65
C ASP A 220 -45.44 -27.23 -18.70
N THR A 221 -44.40 -26.63 -19.28
CA THR A 221 -44.51 -25.56 -20.29
C THR A 221 -43.77 -25.95 -21.55
N ARG A 222 -44.49 -26.45 -22.56
CA ARG A 222 -43.94 -26.86 -23.87
C ARG A 222 -43.46 -25.70 -24.77
N ALA A 223 -43.13 -24.55 -24.19
CA ALA A 223 -42.65 -23.39 -24.91
C ALA A 223 -41.75 -22.55 -24.00
N CYS A 224 -40.67 -22.02 -24.58
CA CYS A 224 -39.83 -21.03 -23.90
C CYS A 224 -40.58 -19.69 -23.77
N PRO A 225 -40.52 -19.00 -22.62
CA PRO A 225 -41.03 -17.64 -22.51
C PRO A 225 -40.25 -16.70 -23.43
N ALA A 226 -40.91 -15.72 -24.04
CA ALA A 226 -40.22 -14.67 -24.78
C ALA A 226 -39.26 -13.91 -23.83
N PRO A 227 -38.03 -13.57 -24.24
CA PRO A 227 -37.49 -13.56 -25.61
C PRO A 227 -36.73 -14.84 -26.04
N TYR A 228 -36.81 -15.94 -25.29
CA TYR A 228 -36.03 -17.15 -25.55
C TYR A 228 -36.61 -18.01 -26.67
N THR A 229 -35.75 -18.61 -27.49
CA THR A 229 -36.11 -19.52 -28.58
C THR A 229 -35.79 -20.97 -28.22
N GLU A 230 -36.72 -21.89 -28.49
CA GLU A 230 -36.52 -23.31 -28.26
C GLU A 230 -35.69 -23.96 -29.39
N PHE A 231 -34.68 -24.73 -29.01
CA PHE A 231 -33.93 -25.61 -29.90
C PHE A 231 -33.53 -26.88 -29.14
N ASP A 232 -33.90 -28.05 -29.65
CA ASP A 232 -33.53 -29.36 -29.09
C ASP A 232 -33.84 -29.52 -27.59
N GLY A 233 -35.07 -29.13 -27.17
CA GLY A 233 -35.51 -29.21 -25.77
C GLY A 233 -34.81 -28.23 -24.81
N SER A 234 -34.03 -27.28 -25.33
CA SER A 234 -33.35 -26.23 -24.58
C SER A 234 -33.78 -24.83 -25.05
N CYS A 235 -33.84 -23.88 -24.12
CA CYS A 235 -34.11 -22.48 -24.39
C CYS A 235 -32.80 -21.71 -24.59
N TYR A 236 -32.68 -21.05 -25.73
CA TYR A 236 -31.54 -20.21 -26.11
C TYR A 236 -31.94 -18.73 -26.20
N LEU A 237 -31.04 -17.86 -25.78
CA LEU A 237 -31.12 -16.42 -26.06
C LEU A 237 -30.39 -16.16 -27.37
N ARG A 238 -31.13 -15.73 -28.40
CA ARG A 238 -30.59 -15.42 -29.72
C ARG A 238 -30.57 -13.91 -29.92
N TYR A 239 -29.39 -13.36 -30.15
CA TYR A 239 -29.19 -11.95 -30.42
C TYR A 239 -28.08 -11.78 -31.44
N ALA A 240 -28.09 -10.63 -32.12
CA ALA A 240 -27.11 -10.31 -33.15
C ALA A 240 -26.23 -9.17 -32.65
N HIS A 241 -24.95 -9.45 -32.46
CA HIS A 241 -23.96 -8.43 -32.16
C HIS A 241 -23.35 -7.89 -33.44
N ARG A 242 -23.07 -6.61 -33.36
CA ARG A 242 -22.30 -5.84 -34.33
C ARG A 242 -20.81 -6.17 -34.14
N TYR A 243 -20.03 -6.33 -35.21
CA TYR A 243 -18.61 -6.71 -35.12
C TYR A 243 -17.76 -5.70 -34.31
N GLU A 244 -18.25 -4.48 -34.16
CA GLU A 244 -17.72 -3.38 -33.36
C GLU A 244 -17.50 -3.78 -31.89
N VAL A 245 -18.35 -4.65 -31.36
CA VAL A 245 -18.28 -5.15 -29.97
C VAL A 245 -16.98 -5.94 -29.72
N ILE A 246 -16.44 -6.61 -30.74
CA ILE A 246 -15.15 -7.33 -30.63
C ILE A 246 -14.00 -6.35 -30.32
N GLY A 247 -14.15 -5.08 -30.71
CA GLY A 247 -13.24 -4.00 -30.35
C GLY A 247 -13.06 -3.82 -28.84
N LEU A 248 -14.06 -4.18 -28.02
CA LEU A 248 -13.97 -4.09 -26.55
C LEU A 248 -12.86 -4.97 -25.96
N VAL A 249 -12.42 -6.03 -26.65
CA VAL A 249 -11.26 -6.83 -26.22
C VAL A 249 -9.99 -5.98 -26.12
N ALA A 250 -9.91 -4.86 -26.86
CA ALA A 250 -8.82 -3.89 -26.77
C ALA A 250 -8.76 -3.15 -25.42
N LEU A 251 -9.78 -3.24 -24.55
CA LEU A 251 -9.71 -2.77 -23.16
C LEU A 251 -8.59 -3.44 -22.38
N LEU A 252 -8.13 -4.63 -22.80
CA LEU A 252 -6.95 -5.27 -22.24
C LEU A 252 -5.69 -4.38 -22.29
N ARG A 253 -5.64 -3.39 -23.19
CA ARG A 253 -4.58 -2.36 -23.28
C ARG A 253 -4.45 -1.49 -22.01
N LEU A 254 -5.45 -1.49 -21.13
CA LEU A 254 -5.39 -0.85 -19.80
C LEU A 254 -4.26 -1.41 -18.91
N TYR A 255 -3.62 -2.53 -19.27
CA TYR A 255 -2.39 -3.01 -18.63
C TYR A 255 -1.25 -1.96 -18.63
N MET A 256 -1.31 -0.95 -19.52
CA MET A 256 -0.35 0.15 -19.58
C MET A 256 -0.55 1.19 -18.46
N VAL A 257 -1.70 1.24 -17.78
CA VAL A 257 -1.99 2.23 -16.73
C VAL A 257 -0.99 2.16 -15.55
N PRO A 258 -0.66 0.98 -14.96
CA PRO A 258 0.38 0.90 -13.93
C PRO A 258 1.77 1.37 -14.40
N ARG A 259 2.05 1.30 -15.71
CA ARG A 259 3.30 1.81 -16.29
C ARG A 259 3.29 3.32 -16.41
N LEU A 260 2.14 3.93 -16.72
CA LEU A 260 2.00 5.38 -16.64
C LEU A 260 2.30 5.89 -15.22
N ILE A 261 1.78 5.22 -14.19
CA ILE A 261 2.07 5.58 -12.79
C ILE A 261 3.59 5.55 -12.54
N LEU A 262 4.28 4.51 -13.02
CA LEU A 262 5.73 4.41 -12.94
C LEU A 262 6.43 5.56 -13.71
N ASN A 263 5.96 5.93 -14.89
CA ASN A 263 6.54 7.02 -15.69
C ASN A 263 6.24 8.42 -15.14
N LEU A 264 5.14 8.60 -14.42
CA LEU A 264 4.84 9.84 -13.71
C LEU A 264 5.74 9.98 -12.47
N SER A 265 6.16 8.88 -11.84
CA SER A 265 7.21 8.93 -10.82
C SER A 265 8.61 9.12 -11.39
N ASP A 266 9.48 9.69 -10.56
CA ASP A 266 10.92 9.80 -10.82
C ASP A 266 11.66 8.45 -10.72
N PHE A 267 10.95 7.33 -10.49
CA PHE A 267 11.56 6.01 -10.34
C PHE A 267 12.19 5.48 -11.64
N THR A 268 11.80 6.02 -12.80
CA THR A 268 12.37 5.67 -14.11
C THR A 268 13.72 6.32 -14.39
N ASN A 269 14.24 7.14 -13.48
CA ASN A 269 15.52 7.80 -13.65
C ASN A 269 16.71 6.82 -13.48
N TYR A 270 17.87 7.13 -14.09
CA TYR A 270 19.08 6.32 -13.93
C TYR A 270 19.57 6.31 -12.47
N ARG A 271 19.37 7.43 -11.74
CA ARG A 271 19.80 7.58 -10.33
C ARG A 271 19.00 6.65 -9.41
N THR A 272 17.69 6.59 -9.59
CA THR A 272 16.81 5.69 -8.83
C THR A 272 17.04 4.23 -9.22
N ALA A 273 17.35 3.95 -10.49
CA ALA A 273 17.78 2.61 -10.90
C ALA A 273 19.08 2.17 -10.22
N TYR A 274 20.07 3.07 -10.10
CA TYR A 274 21.32 2.81 -9.39
C TYR A 274 21.11 2.60 -7.88
N LEU A 275 20.34 3.47 -7.22
CA LEU A 275 19.99 3.30 -5.81
C LEU A 275 19.23 1.99 -5.59
N GLY A 276 18.32 1.64 -6.51
CA GLY A 276 17.63 0.35 -6.51
C GLY A 276 18.61 -0.83 -6.51
N THR A 277 19.62 -0.81 -7.38
CA THR A 277 20.64 -1.87 -7.37
C THR A 277 21.47 -1.92 -6.10
N LEU A 278 21.76 -0.77 -5.48
CA LEU A 278 22.54 -0.69 -4.24
C LEU A 278 21.78 -1.28 -3.04
N TYR A 279 20.46 -1.04 -2.98
CA TYR A 279 19.59 -1.54 -1.92
C TYR A 279 18.87 -2.85 -2.28
N HIS A 280 19.22 -3.48 -3.41
CA HIS A 280 18.58 -4.70 -3.91
C HIS A 280 17.05 -4.60 -4.09
N VAL A 281 16.59 -3.46 -4.63
CA VAL A 281 15.18 -3.19 -4.94
C VAL A 281 15.00 -2.96 -6.44
N ASP A 282 14.05 -3.69 -7.03
CA ASP A 282 13.65 -3.54 -8.43
C ASP A 282 12.78 -2.29 -8.64
N THR A 283 13.42 -1.12 -8.75
CA THR A 283 12.75 0.17 -9.01
C THR A 283 12.07 0.25 -10.38
N GLY A 284 12.43 -0.65 -11.31
CA GLY A 284 11.77 -0.78 -12.60
C GLY A 284 10.42 -1.52 -12.58
N SER A 285 10.01 -2.09 -11.44
CA SER A 285 8.73 -2.78 -11.31
C SER A 285 7.58 -1.78 -11.11
N SER A 286 6.52 -1.91 -11.92
CA SER A 286 5.32 -1.05 -11.80
C SER A 286 4.60 -1.24 -10.46
N LEU A 287 4.67 -2.45 -9.88
CA LEU A 287 4.09 -2.75 -8.56
C LEU A 287 4.78 -1.98 -7.43
N PHE A 288 6.10 -1.77 -7.50
CA PHE A 288 6.81 -0.97 -6.51
C PHE A 288 6.36 0.50 -6.58
N ALA A 289 6.29 1.07 -7.78
CA ALA A 289 5.81 2.44 -7.97
C ALA A 289 4.36 2.60 -7.49
N LEU A 290 3.48 1.64 -7.80
CA LEU A 290 2.10 1.64 -7.34
C LEU A 290 2.02 1.63 -5.81
N LYS A 291 2.81 0.80 -5.13
CA LYS A 291 2.89 0.77 -3.65
C LYS A 291 3.33 2.11 -3.09
N CYS A 292 4.34 2.75 -3.70
CA CYS A 292 4.82 4.07 -3.26
C CYS A 292 3.76 5.16 -3.46
N PHE A 293 3.07 5.19 -4.60
CA PHE A 293 1.99 6.15 -4.84
C PHE A 293 0.78 5.92 -3.94
N LEU A 294 0.42 4.67 -3.70
CA LEU A 294 -0.61 4.31 -2.72
C LEU A 294 -0.23 4.76 -1.30
N ARG A 295 1.06 4.91 -0.97
CA ARG A 295 1.49 5.43 0.34
C ARG A 295 1.47 6.97 0.39
N THR A 296 1.86 7.65 -0.68
CA THR A 296 1.99 9.12 -0.69
C THR A 296 0.69 9.86 -1.03
N HIS A 297 -0.10 9.33 -1.97
CA HIS A 297 -1.31 9.97 -2.50
C HIS A 297 -2.52 9.01 -2.51
N GLN A 298 -2.68 8.31 -1.39
CA GLN A 298 -3.74 7.37 -1.03
C GLN A 298 -5.12 7.66 -1.67
N PHE A 299 -5.81 8.71 -1.19
CA PHE A 299 -7.19 9.00 -1.57
C PHE A 299 -7.33 9.42 -3.05
N ARG A 300 -6.36 10.18 -3.58
CA ARG A 300 -6.41 10.64 -4.98
C ARG A 300 -6.28 9.47 -5.96
N LEU A 301 -5.35 8.56 -5.68
CA LEU A 301 -5.15 7.39 -6.54
C LEU A 301 -6.34 6.43 -6.47
N LEU A 302 -6.86 6.18 -5.27
CA LEU A 302 -8.00 5.28 -5.09
C LEU A 302 -9.29 5.84 -5.69
N ALA A 303 -9.56 7.13 -5.51
CA ALA A 303 -10.73 7.78 -6.10
C ALA A 303 -10.65 7.79 -7.64
N GLY A 304 -9.47 8.08 -8.19
CA GLY A 304 -9.22 8.01 -9.63
C GLY A 304 -9.39 6.59 -10.18
N ALA A 305 -8.85 5.57 -9.50
CA ALA A 305 -9.01 4.18 -9.88
C ALA A 305 -10.48 3.76 -9.87
N PHE A 306 -11.21 4.04 -8.79
CA PHE A 306 -12.64 3.74 -8.66
C PHE A 306 -13.48 4.39 -9.75
N LEU A 307 -13.32 5.70 -9.98
CA LEU A 307 -14.07 6.41 -11.01
C LEU A 307 -13.73 5.89 -12.42
N SER A 308 -12.45 5.60 -12.69
CA SER A 308 -12.03 5.07 -13.99
C SER A 308 -12.60 3.68 -14.27
N THR A 309 -12.55 2.76 -13.30
CA THR A 309 -13.09 1.40 -13.45
C THR A 309 -14.61 1.42 -13.58
N LEU A 310 -15.28 2.31 -12.83
CA LEU A 310 -16.72 2.51 -12.90
C LEU A 310 -17.15 2.96 -14.30
N VAL A 311 -16.49 3.99 -14.85
CA VAL A 311 -16.84 4.52 -16.17
C VAL A 311 -16.52 3.49 -17.26
N ILE A 312 -15.33 2.90 -17.25
CA ILE A 312 -14.91 1.92 -18.27
C ILE A 312 -15.83 0.69 -18.26
N THR A 313 -16.14 0.14 -17.09
CA THR A 313 -16.99 -1.04 -16.98
C THR A 313 -18.44 -0.72 -17.35
N GLY A 314 -18.96 0.44 -16.92
CA GLY A 314 -20.32 0.87 -17.29
C GLY A 314 -20.48 1.04 -18.80
N TYR A 315 -19.52 1.68 -19.47
CA TYR A 315 -19.53 1.76 -20.93
C TYR A 315 -19.46 0.38 -21.59
N ALA A 316 -18.56 -0.48 -21.13
CA ALA A 316 -18.40 -1.82 -21.71
C ALA A 316 -19.68 -2.67 -21.56
N VAL A 317 -20.33 -2.63 -20.39
CA VAL A 317 -21.59 -3.35 -20.15
C VAL A 317 -22.72 -2.77 -20.99
N SER A 318 -22.84 -1.44 -21.07
CA SER A 318 -23.88 -0.78 -21.88
C SER A 318 -23.80 -1.16 -23.36
N ILE A 319 -22.61 -1.18 -23.95
CA ILE A 319 -22.41 -1.58 -25.35
C ILE A 319 -22.80 -3.05 -25.60
N VAL A 320 -22.43 -3.94 -24.66
CA VAL A 320 -22.70 -5.38 -24.80
C VAL A 320 -24.18 -5.71 -24.56
N GLU A 321 -24.88 -5.01 -23.68
CA GLU A 321 -26.29 -5.32 -23.36
C GLU A 321 -27.30 -4.55 -24.24
N SER A 322 -26.86 -3.51 -24.96
CA SER A 322 -27.71 -2.69 -25.81
C SER A 322 -28.62 -3.42 -26.82
N PRO A 323 -28.26 -4.56 -27.44
CA PRO A 323 -29.15 -5.22 -28.41
C PRO A 323 -30.27 -6.04 -27.77
N ILE A 324 -30.23 -6.28 -26.45
CA ILE A 324 -31.19 -7.15 -25.75
C ILE A 324 -32.07 -6.32 -24.83
N ASP A 325 -31.45 -5.49 -23.98
CA ASP A 325 -32.17 -4.70 -23.00
C ASP A 325 -32.03 -3.19 -23.28
N PRO A 326 -33.12 -2.51 -23.69
CA PRO A 326 -33.10 -1.07 -23.90
C PRO A 326 -32.86 -0.27 -22.62
N GLU A 327 -33.13 -0.82 -21.42
CA GLU A 327 -32.85 -0.15 -20.16
C GLU A 327 -31.36 -0.09 -19.88
N LEU A 328 -30.60 -1.16 -20.17
CA LEU A 328 -29.14 -1.19 -20.05
C LEU A 328 -28.41 -0.48 -21.20
N ALA A 329 -29.09 -0.22 -22.33
CA ALA A 329 -28.56 0.62 -23.40
C ALA A 329 -28.30 2.06 -22.93
N SER A 330 -29.01 2.54 -21.89
CA SER A 330 -28.71 3.82 -21.27
C SER A 330 -27.46 3.74 -20.39
N LEU A 331 -26.44 4.55 -20.70
CA LEU A 331 -25.21 4.63 -19.92
C LEU A 331 -25.46 4.88 -18.43
N TRP A 332 -26.43 5.75 -18.10
CA TRP A 332 -26.73 6.09 -16.69
C TRP A 332 -27.21 4.87 -15.89
N ASN A 333 -28.03 4.02 -16.51
CA ASN A 333 -28.53 2.80 -15.89
C ASN A 333 -27.42 1.76 -15.76
N SER A 334 -26.54 1.65 -16.76
CA SER A 334 -25.38 0.77 -16.68
C SER A 334 -24.37 1.22 -15.61
N LEU A 335 -24.13 2.52 -15.48
CA LEU A 335 -23.30 3.08 -14.40
C LEU A 335 -23.91 2.82 -13.03
N TRP A 336 -25.24 2.97 -12.89
CA TRP A 336 -25.96 2.63 -11.66
C TRP A 336 -25.78 1.15 -11.30
N LEU A 337 -25.99 0.25 -12.25
CA LEU A 337 -25.74 -1.19 -12.08
C LEU A 337 -24.30 -1.48 -11.62
N VAL A 338 -23.30 -0.88 -12.28
CA VAL A 338 -21.88 -1.08 -11.92
C VAL A 338 -21.57 -0.51 -10.54
N VAL A 339 -22.12 0.64 -10.15
CA VAL A 339 -21.98 1.19 -8.79
C VAL A 339 -22.53 0.22 -7.74
N LEU A 340 -23.73 -0.33 -7.98
CA LEU A 340 -24.34 -1.30 -7.07
C LEU A 340 -23.53 -2.61 -6.98
N ALA A 341 -22.96 -3.06 -8.10
CA ALA A 341 -22.10 -4.23 -8.14
C ALA A 341 -20.75 -3.99 -7.43
N MET A 342 -20.10 -2.85 -7.67
CA MET A 342 -18.84 -2.49 -7.01
C MET A 342 -18.99 -2.31 -5.49
N SER A 343 -20.15 -1.79 -5.05
CA SER A 343 -20.50 -1.64 -3.64
C SER A 343 -21.05 -2.90 -3.00
N THR A 344 -21.18 -4.00 -3.76
CA THR A 344 -21.74 -5.29 -3.30
C THR A 344 -23.17 -5.20 -2.75
N VAL A 345 -23.94 -4.17 -3.13
CA VAL A 345 -25.33 -3.98 -2.69
C VAL A 345 -26.29 -4.85 -3.50
N GLY A 346 -26.20 -4.77 -4.83
CA GLY A 346 -26.97 -5.60 -5.77
C GLY A 346 -28.49 -5.63 -5.52
N TYR A 347 -29.19 -4.53 -5.80
CA TYR A 347 -30.66 -4.49 -5.63
C TYR A 347 -31.41 -5.48 -6.52
N GLY A 348 -30.84 -5.83 -7.69
CA GLY A 348 -31.46 -6.74 -8.64
C GLY A 348 -32.57 -6.11 -9.49
N ASP A 349 -32.63 -4.78 -9.53
CA ASP A 349 -33.46 -3.99 -10.43
C ASP A 349 -33.00 -4.11 -11.89
N LEU A 350 -31.69 -4.12 -12.10
CA LEU A 350 -31.04 -4.29 -13.41
C LEU A 350 -30.01 -5.42 -13.33
N TYR A 351 -29.86 -6.20 -14.40
CA TYR A 351 -28.84 -7.23 -14.51
C TYR A 351 -28.52 -7.54 -15.98
N PRO A 352 -27.26 -7.92 -16.31
CA PRO A 352 -26.90 -8.29 -17.67
C PRO A 352 -27.43 -9.70 -17.98
N GLU A 353 -28.08 -9.84 -19.13
CA GLU A 353 -28.56 -11.13 -19.60
C GLU A 353 -27.47 -11.88 -20.38
N THR A 354 -26.59 -11.19 -21.10
CA THR A 354 -25.54 -11.82 -21.91
C THR A 354 -24.41 -12.39 -21.06
N PHE A 355 -23.77 -13.46 -21.53
CA PHE A 355 -22.58 -14.01 -20.90
C PHE A 355 -21.42 -13.00 -20.91
N ALA A 356 -21.29 -12.22 -21.99
CA ALA A 356 -20.25 -11.20 -22.11
C ALA A 356 -20.45 -10.06 -21.09
N GLY A 357 -21.68 -9.55 -20.93
CA GLY A 357 -22.02 -8.52 -19.95
C GLY A 357 -21.87 -9.02 -18.53
N GLN A 358 -22.27 -10.27 -18.24
CA GLN A 358 -22.01 -10.92 -16.95
C GLN A 358 -20.52 -11.02 -16.65
N THR A 359 -19.71 -11.44 -17.62
CA THR A 359 -18.26 -11.55 -17.46
C THR A 359 -17.62 -10.18 -17.19
N LEU A 360 -18.03 -9.14 -17.91
CA LEU A 360 -17.56 -7.77 -17.70
C LEU A 360 -17.97 -7.24 -16.32
N LEU A 361 -19.21 -7.49 -15.89
CA LEU A 361 -19.70 -7.07 -14.58
C LEU A 361 -18.98 -7.80 -13.44
N VAL A 362 -18.69 -9.09 -13.59
CA VAL A 362 -17.93 -9.87 -12.60
C VAL A 362 -16.48 -9.38 -12.51
N LEU A 363 -15.79 -9.20 -13.64
CA LEU A 363 -14.38 -8.81 -13.68
C LEU A 363 -14.19 -7.32 -13.29
N GLY A 364 -14.93 -6.42 -13.92
CA GLY A 364 -14.77 -4.97 -13.79
C GLY A 364 -15.61 -4.34 -12.68
N GLY A 365 -16.78 -4.89 -12.38
CA GLY A 365 -17.66 -4.41 -11.32
C GLY A 365 -17.33 -5.08 -9.98
N MET A 366 -17.59 -6.39 -9.87
CA MET A 366 -17.49 -7.11 -8.60
C MET A 366 -16.04 -7.28 -8.13
N LEU A 367 -15.18 -7.94 -8.91
CA LEU A 367 -13.81 -8.25 -8.49
C LEU A 367 -12.97 -6.98 -8.29
N ALA A 368 -13.00 -6.05 -9.25
CA ALA A 368 -12.29 -4.78 -9.09
C ALA A 368 -12.89 -3.94 -7.93
N GLY A 369 -14.21 -3.91 -7.78
CA GLY A 369 -14.90 -3.22 -6.69
C GLY A 369 -14.48 -3.73 -5.31
N ILE A 370 -14.51 -5.05 -5.09
CA ILE A 370 -14.08 -5.69 -3.83
C ILE A 370 -12.62 -5.38 -3.53
N LEU A 371 -11.73 -5.47 -4.52
CA LEU A 371 -10.30 -5.15 -4.35
C LEU A 371 -10.09 -3.68 -3.98
N LEU A 372 -10.74 -2.75 -4.70
CA LEU A 372 -10.64 -1.32 -4.42
C LEU A 372 -11.21 -0.95 -3.05
N PHE A 373 -12.37 -1.52 -2.69
CA PHE A 373 -13.00 -1.29 -1.39
C PHE A 373 -12.15 -1.84 -0.24
N SER A 374 -11.51 -2.99 -0.43
CA SER A 374 -10.56 -3.55 0.54
C SER A 374 -9.38 -2.59 0.78
N VAL A 375 -8.76 -2.08 -0.29
CA VAL A 375 -7.66 -1.11 -0.17
C VAL A 375 -8.14 0.21 0.43
N TRP A 376 -9.37 0.66 0.12
CA TRP A 376 -9.99 1.84 0.72
C TRP A 376 -10.12 1.71 2.24
N ASN A 377 -10.65 0.57 2.71
CA ASN A 377 -10.78 0.28 4.14
C ASN A 377 -9.43 0.21 4.85
N ALA A 378 -8.43 -0.44 4.25
CA ALA A 378 -7.07 -0.48 4.79
C ALA A 378 -6.44 0.91 4.87
N THR A 379 -6.72 1.76 3.87
CA THR A 379 -6.23 3.14 3.81
C THR A 379 -6.85 4.00 4.91
N ILE A 380 -8.17 3.91 5.08
CA ILE A 380 -8.87 4.62 6.17
C ILE A 380 -8.35 4.15 7.53
N SER A 381 -8.17 2.85 7.73
CA SER A 381 -7.65 2.30 8.98
C SER A 381 -6.24 2.83 9.29
N ASN A 382 -5.35 2.87 8.30
CA ASN A 382 -4.01 3.44 8.47
C ASN A 382 -4.04 4.96 8.69
N PHE A 383 -4.94 5.68 8.03
CA PHE A 383 -5.09 7.13 8.19
C PHE A 383 -5.63 7.51 9.58
N LEU A 384 -6.52 6.70 10.15
CA LEU A 384 -7.00 6.84 11.53
C LEU A 384 -6.00 6.32 12.57
N GLY A 385 -4.99 5.57 12.13
CA GLY A 385 -3.90 5.10 12.97
C GLY A 385 -3.06 6.27 13.47
N LEU A 386 -2.97 6.42 14.79
CA LEU A 386 -2.14 7.43 15.43
C LEU A 386 -0.65 7.12 15.22
N GLU A 387 0.14 8.16 14.91
CA GLU A 387 1.59 8.02 14.87
C GLU A 387 2.17 7.77 16.28
N GLU A 388 3.40 7.23 16.35
CA GLU A 388 4.07 7.00 17.64
C GLU A 388 4.17 8.25 18.52
N LYS A 389 4.39 9.42 17.89
CA LYS A 389 4.47 10.71 18.59
C LYS A 389 3.13 11.08 19.25
N ASP A 390 2.02 10.79 18.59
CA ASP A 390 0.68 11.10 19.08
C ASP A 390 0.31 10.15 20.22
N TRP A 391 0.70 8.88 20.10
CA TRP A 391 0.60 7.92 21.20
C TRP A 391 1.39 8.33 22.44
N ARG A 392 2.64 8.79 22.27
CA ARG A 392 3.46 9.34 23.36
C ARG A 392 2.77 10.50 24.04
N PHE A 393 2.28 11.46 23.24
CA PHE A 393 1.57 12.62 23.77
C PHE A 393 0.28 12.23 24.52
N LEU A 394 -0.53 11.32 23.96
CA LEU A 394 -1.74 10.81 24.58
C LEU A 394 -1.44 10.07 25.90
N HIS A 395 -0.37 9.29 25.94
CA HIS A 395 0.08 8.62 27.16
C HIS A 395 0.43 9.64 28.25
N LEU A 396 1.21 10.67 27.91
CA LEU A 396 1.57 11.74 28.85
C LEU A 396 0.34 12.47 29.39
N LEU A 397 -0.63 12.80 28.52
CA LEU A 397 -1.90 13.41 28.94
C LEU A 397 -2.70 12.51 29.88
N ARG A 398 -2.79 11.20 29.59
CA ARG A 398 -3.47 10.22 30.47
C ARG A 398 -2.77 10.12 31.81
N HIS A 399 -1.44 10.08 31.82
CA HIS A 399 -0.65 10.03 33.03
C HIS A 399 -0.85 11.28 33.89
N GLN A 400 -0.81 12.48 33.29
CA GLN A 400 -1.06 13.74 33.99
C GLN A 400 -2.48 13.79 34.57
N ARG A 401 -3.50 13.42 33.78
CA ARG A 401 -4.90 13.37 34.24
C ARG A 401 -5.06 12.39 35.40
N HIS A 402 -4.44 11.21 35.31
CA HIS A 402 -4.47 10.21 36.36
C HIS A 402 -3.84 10.72 37.66
N GLN A 403 -2.67 11.35 37.59
CA GLN A 403 -2.03 11.98 38.76
C GLN A 403 -2.95 13.02 39.42
N GLN A 404 -3.62 13.85 38.62
CA GLN A 404 -4.60 14.81 39.15
C GLN A 404 -5.78 14.11 39.82
N THR A 405 -6.34 13.06 39.22
CA THR A 405 -7.43 12.28 39.83
C THR A 405 -7.02 11.66 41.16
N VAL A 406 -5.80 11.10 41.26
CA VAL A 406 -5.26 10.54 42.51
C VAL A 406 -5.07 11.62 43.57
N LYS A 407 -4.57 12.81 43.19
CA LYS A 407 -4.43 13.96 44.10
C LYS A 407 -5.79 14.41 44.65
N HIS A 408 -6.79 14.57 43.78
CA HIS A 408 -8.15 14.96 44.19
C HIS A 408 -8.83 13.90 45.06
N ALA A 409 -8.70 12.61 44.72
CA ALA A 409 -9.23 11.51 45.53
C ALA A 409 -8.56 11.50 46.92
N SER A 410 -7.25 11.67 46.98
CA SER A 410 -6.51 11.75 48.25
C SER A 410 -6.95 12.94 49.11
N ALA A 411 -7.11 14.12 48.51
CA ALA A 411 -7.61 15.31 49.21
C ALA A 411 -9.03 15.09 49.78
N ARG A 412 -9.93 14.45 49.01
CA ARG A 412 -11.30 14.12 49.47
C ARG A 412 -11.29 13.13 50.64
N SER A 413 -10.44 12.09 50.59
CA SER A 413 -10.31 11.14 51.70
C SER A 413 -9.86 11.83 52.99
N ILE A 414 -8.88 12.74 52.91
CA ILE A 414 -8.39 13.52 54.06
C ILE A 414 -9.49 14.44 54.60
N GLN A 415 -10.22 15.14 53.72
CA GLN A 415 -11.33 16.01 54.12
C GLN A 415 -12.43 15.26 54.87
N VAL A 416 -12.79 14.04 54.43
CA VAL A 416 -13.81 13.22 55.10
C VAL A 416 -13.27 12.66 56.42
N ALA A 417 -12.01 12.24 56.47
CA ALA A 417 -11.36 11.78 57.69
C ALA A 417 -11.32 12.88 58.77
N TRP A 418 -10.98 14.11 58.39
CA TRP A 418 -10.99 15.27 59.29
C TRP A 418 -12.40 15.58 59.80
N LYS A 419 -13.40 15.60 58.92
CA LYS A 419 -14.81 15.79 59.31
C LYS A 419 -15.27 14.73 60.31
N LEU A 420 -14.83 13.48 60.13
CA LEU A 420 -15.16 12.38 61.05
C LEU A 420 -14.49 12.56 62.41
N TYR A 421 -13.21 12.94 62.44
CA TYR A 421 -12.48 13.26 63.66
C TYR A 421 -13.14 14.40 64.44
N HIS A 422 -13.43 15.52 63.77
CA HIS A 422 -14.09 16.67 64.39
C HIS A 422 -15.50 16.32 64.88
N ALA A 423 -16.28 15.53 64.14
CA ALA A 423 -17.60 15.08 64.56
C ALA A 423 -17.55 14.20 65.83
N LYS A 424 -16.49 13.41 66.01
CA LYS A 424 -16.26 12.64 67.23
C LYS A 424 -15.92 13.56 68.40
N GLN A 425 -15.08 14.58 68.17
CA GLN A 425 -14.64 15.52 69.20
C GLN A 425 -15.80 16.41 69.71
N THR A 426 -16.76 16.76 68.86
CA THR A 426 -17.96 17.51 69.25
C THR A 426 -19.09 16.65 69.84
N GLY A 427 -18.88 15.34 70.03
CA GLY A 427 -19.90 14.43 70.58
C GLY A 427 -21.07 14.15 69.63
N LEU A 428 -20.91 14.36 68.32
CA LEU A 428 -21.95 14.12 67.32
C LEU A 428 -22.30 12.64 67.19
N ASP A 429 -21.39 11.75 67.59
CA ASP A 429 -21.60 10.30 67.69
C ASP A 429 -22.77 9.94 68.62
N LYS A 430 -22.86 10.61 69.77
CA LYS A 430 -23.95 10.47 70.75
C LYS A 430 -25.19 11.27 70.35
N ALA A 431 -24.99 12.50 69.85
CA ALA A 431 -26.11 13.40 69.53
C ALA A 431 -26.89 13.01 68.26
N ARG A 432 -26.20 12.53 67.20
CA ARG A 432 -26.82 12.17 65.90
C ARG A 432 -26.13 10.95 65.26
N PRO A 433 -26.41 9.73 65.76
CA PRO A 433 -25.69 8.51 65.35
C PRO A 433 -25.84 8.15 63.86
N ARG A 434 -27.00 8.44 63.24
CA ARG A 434 -27.23 8.19 61.80
C ARG A 434 -26.28 9.01 60.91
N LYS A 435 -26.08 10.28 61.26
CA LYS A 435 -25.21 11.20 60.50
C LYS A 435 -23.73 10.81 60.65
N PHE A 436 -23.35 10.35 61.84
CA PHE A 436 -22.01 9.79 62.10
C PHE A 436 -21.74 8.52 61.28
N LYS A 437 -22.70 7.58 61.23
CA LYS A 437 -22.60 6.36 60.41
C LYS A 437 -22.47 6.66 58.91
N GLN A 438 -23.22 7.63 58.39
CA GLN A 438 -23.09 8.08 57.00
C GLN A 438 -21.70 8.64 56.69
N LEU A 439 -21.11 9.39 57.61
CA LEU A 439 -19.77 9.96 57.45
C LEU A 439 -18.69 8.87 57.47
N HIS A 440 -18.85 7.84 58.31
CA HIS A 440 -17.98 6.67 58.34
C HIS A 440 -18.07 5.84 57.06
N GLN A 441 -19.28 5.63 56.52
CA GLN A 441 -19.48 4.97 55.22
C GLN A 441 -18.88 5.79 54.07
N ALA A 442 -19.03 7.12 54.12
CA ALA A 442 -18.42 8.01 53.14
C ALA A 442 -16.88 7.94 53.19
N LEU A 443 -16.28 7.83 54.38
CA LEU A 443 -14.84 7.63 54.51
C LEU A 443 -14.40 6.33 53.84
N PHE A 444 -15.05 5.21 54.16
CA PHE A 444 -14.73 3.90 53.58
C PHE A 444 -14.86 3.90 52.05
N LYS A 445 -15.90 4.56 51.51
CA LYS A 445 -16.09 4.71 50.06
C LYS A 445 -14.99 5.55 49.41
N ARG A 446 -14.59 6.67 50.02
CA ARG A 446 -13.53 7.53 49.45
C ARG A 446 -12.14 6.87 49.53
N THR A 447 -11.85 6.16 50.61
CA THR A 447 -10.58 5.43 50.76
C THR A 447 -10.51 4.22 49.83
N SER A 448 -11.63 3.53 49.56
CA SER A 448 -11.67 2.46 48.57
C SER A 448 -11.48 3.00 47.15
N GLU A 449 -12.16 4.09 46.78
CA GLU A 449 -11.96 4.80 45.49
C GLU A 449 -10.49 5.19 45.29
N GLN A 450 -9.87 5.80 46.31
CA GLN A 450 -8.45 6.18 46.27
C GLN A 450 -7.52 4.97 46.12
N ARG A 451 -7.82 3.86 46.82
CA ARG A 451 -7.04 2.63 46.74
C ARG A 451 -7.08 2.02 45.34
N ILE A 452 -8.26 1.99 44.71
CA ILE A 452 -8.44 1.49 43.35
C ILE A 452 -7.64 2.37 42.38
N LEU A 453 -7.74 3.69 42.49
CA LEU A 453 -7.00 4.62 41.64
C LEU A 453 -5.48 4.46 41.76
N ARG A 454 -4.94 4.18 42.96
CA ARG A 454 -3.50 3.92 43.14
C ARG A 454 -3.06 2.57 42.61
N ARG A 455 -3.96 1.59 42.60
CA ARG A 455 -3.68 0.24 42.09
C ARG A 455 -3.68 0.22 40.56
N HIS A 456 -4.54 1.05 39.95
CA HIS A 456 -4.60 1.19 38.50
C HIS A 456 -3.48 2.11 38.02
N SER A 457 -2.34 1.56 37.60
CA SER A 457 -1.33 2.35 36.90
C SER A 457 -1.84 2.71 35.50
N VAL A 458 -1.45 3.89 35.00
CA VAL A 458 -1.49 4.13 33.56
C VAL A 458 -0.32 3.32 33.02
N GLY A 459 -0.60 2.22 32.30
CA GLY A 459 0.44 1.32 31.80
C GLY A 459 1.58 2.09 31.13
N GLU A 460 2.83 1.63 31.28
CA GLU A 460 3.98 2.32 30.71
C GLU A 460 3.87 2.38 29.18
N TYR A 461 4.10 3.56 28.61
CA TYR A 461 4.40 3.66 27.19
C TYR A 461 5.87 3.28 27.04
N SER A 462 6.14 2.02 26.72
CA SER A 462 7.45 1.58 26.29
C SER A 462 7.37 1.20 24.82
N SER A 463 7.82 2.11 23.95
CA SER A 463 8.17 1.69 22.60
C SER A 463 9.52 0.98 22.66
N LEU A 464 9.68 -0.10 21.89
CA LEU A 464 10.94 -0.85 21.77
C LEU A 464 12.11 0.08 21.41
N PHE A 465 11.81 1.11 20.62
CA PHE A 465 12.76 2.17 20.26
C PHE A 465 13.17 3.05 21.45
N THR A 466 12.23 3.44 22.32
CA THR A 466 12.56 4.21 23.54
C THR A 466 13.38 3.39 24.53
N GLU A 467 13.10 2.09 24.66
CA GLU A 467 13.92 1.21 25.50
C GLU A 467 15.32 0.98 24.91
N ALA A 468 15.42 0.78 23.59
CA ALA A 468 16.69 0.64 22.90
C ALA A 468 17.55 1.91 23.01
N HIS A 469 16.95 3.09 22.83
CA HIS A 469 17.65 4.37 23.02
C HIS A 469 18.07 4.59 24.47
N SER A 470 17.19 4.29 25.43
CA SER A 470 17.52 4.36 26.86
C SER A 470 18.69 3.43 27.21
N CYS A 471 18.68 2.20 26.69
CA CYS A 471 19.77 1.24 26.86
C CYS A 471 21.07 1.73 26.21
N GLN A 472 20.99 2.29 24.99
CA GLN A 472 22.15 2.89 24.32
C GLN A 472 22.73 4.06 25.13
N ASP A 473 21.90 4.94 25.65
CA ASP A 473 22.34 6.08 26.48
C ASP A 473 22.98 5.60 27.78
N GLN A 474 22.38 4.62 28.45
CA GLN A 474 22.95 3.99 29.66
C GLN A 474 24.30 3.33 29.37
N LEU A 475 24.42 2.60 28.26
CA LEU A 475 25.67 1.97 27.82
C LEU A 475 26.74 3.02 27.54
N MET A 476 26.40 4.11 26.83
CA MET A 476 27.33 5.20 26.54
C MET A 476 27.82 5.91 27.79
N VAL A 477 26.94 6.11 28.78
CA VAL A 477 27.32 6.65 30.10
C VAL A 477 28.27 5.70 30.82
N HIS A 478 27.96 4.41 30.86
CA HIS A 478 28.81 3.40 31.50
C HIS A 478 30.19 3.30 30.85
N LEU A 479 30.26 3.30 29.51
CA LEU A 479 31.51 3.32 28.76
C LEU A 479 32.35 4.56 29.07
N ARG A 480 31.73 5.75 29.13
CA ARG A 480 32.43 6.99 29.52
C ARG A 480 32.98 6.91 30.94
N GLN A 481 32.21 6.39 31.90
CA GLN A 481 32.66 6.23 33.28
C GLN A 481 33.84 5.25 33.38
N SER A 482 33.75 4.09 32.71
CA SER A 482 34.83 3.10 32.66
C SER A 482 36.11 3.68 32.02
N HIS A 483 35.97 4.45 30.95
CA HIS A 483 37.08 5.13 30.30
C HIS A 483 37.74 6.18 31.23
N GLN A 484 36.95 7.00 31.91
CA GLN A 484 37.47 7.96 32.89
C GLN A 484 38.19 7.28 34.06
N MET A 485 37.68 6.15 34.54
CA MET A 485 38.35 5.36 35.60
C MET A 485 39.68 4.79 35.11
N SER A 486 39.73 4.32 33.87
CA SER A 486 40.96 3.80 33.26
C SER A 486 42.02 4.89 33.09
N ILE A 487 41.63 6.09 32.63
CA ILE A 487 42.53 7.26 32.55
C ILE A 487 43.06 7.63 33.93
N LYS A 488 42.20 7.71 34.95
CA LYS A 488 42.64 8.01 36.32
C LYS A 488 43.66 7.00 36.85
N ARG A 489 43.48 5.71 36.56
CA ARG A 489 44.45 4.66 36.94
C ARG A 489 45.78 4.84 36.23
N LEU A 490 45.78 5.17 34.94
CA LEU A 490 47.01 5.43 34.19
C LEU A 490 47.78 6.63 34.76
N VAL A 491 47.08 7.73 35.07
CA VAL A 491 47.69 8.92 35.70
C VAL A 491 48.23 8.61 37.10
N ASP A 492 47.55 7.76 37.89
CA ASP A 492 48.08 7.35 39.20
C ASP A 492 49.32 6.46 39.06
N MET A 493 49.35 5.57 38.07
CA MET A 493 50.54 4.76 37.77
C MET A 493 51.71 5.63 37.29
N GLU A 494 51.46 6.62 36.45
CA GLU A 494 52.47 7.60 36.00
C GLU A 494 53.10 8.32 37.20
N LYS A 495 52.26 8.85 38.11
CA LYS A 495 52.74 9.49 39.35
C LYS A 495 53.57 8.57 40.24
N ARG A 496 53.15 7.31 40.39
CA ARG A 496 53.92 6.33 41.16
C ARG A 496 55.27 6.02 40.49
N LEU A 497 55.30 5.95 39.16
CA LEU A 497 56.53 5.74 38.40
C LEU A 497 57.50 6.91 38.61
N ASP A 498 56.99 8.15 38.51
CA ASP A 498 57.77 9.37 38.76
C ASP A 498 58.32 9.43 40.18
N GLN A 499 57.50 9.04 41.18
CA GLN A 499 57.95 8.94 42.57
C GLN A 499 59.09 7.93 42.73
N LEU A 500 58.97 6.74 42.14
CA LEU A 500 60.04 5.73 42.19
C LEU A 500 61.32 6.21 41.48
N LEU A 501 61.19 6.87 40.32
CA LEU A 501 62.31 7.49 39.61
C LEU A 501 63.00 8.58 40.45
N SER A 502 62.22 9.41 41.16
CA SER A 502 62.77 10.43 42.06
C SER A 502 63.49 9.83 43.27
N GLN A 503 63.00 8.71 43.81
CA GLN A 503 63.65 7.99 44.91
C GLN A 503 64.95 7.32 44.47
N LEU A 504 64.98 6.72 43.28
CA LEU A 504 66.18 6.12 42.69
C LEU A 504 67.25 7.16 42.39
N SER A 505 66.88 8.32 41.86
CA SER A 505 67.82 9.42 41.58
C SER A 505 68.33 10.12 42.85
N ALA A 506 67.59 10.05 43.97
CA ALA A 506 68.06 10.54 45.27
C ALA A 506 68.94 9.52 46.03
N ALA A 507 68.92 8.25 45.63
CA ALA A 507 69.72 7.17 46.22
C ALA A 507 71.04 6.89 45.46
N ALA A 508 71.18 7.43 44.25
CA ALA A 508 72.42 7.47 43.46
C ALA A 508 73.16 8.78 43.74
#